data_AF-A0A3B9W643-F1
#
_entry.id   AF-A0A3B9W643-F1
#
_cell.length_a   1.000
_cell.length_b   1.000
_cell.length_c   1.000
_cell.angle_alpha   90.00
_cell.angle_beta   90.00
_cell.angle_gamma   90.00
#
_symmetry.space_group_name_H-M   'P 1'
#
loop_
_entity.id
_entity.type
_entity.pdbx_description
1 polymer ?
#
loop_
_entity_poly.entity_id
_entity_poly.type
_entity_poly.pdbx_seq_one_letter_code
_entity_poly.pdbx_strand_id
1 'polypeptide(L)'
;MTFHHLLSEDISNKDLKINLKKIFSTDEEKPLNSMIHQVVTLSVCLALQNQAIIESAYSYGKDLDENLIKAAHIAANTMAMNNIYYRATHLINSRSLSQQPAGLRMQGITQHGIEATVFELMSLAISAINGCGLCLQSHYKQLQTHFNDEEITEALRIASTLHALKQSCFIAQSNSV
;
A
#
# COMPACT_ATOMS: atom_id res chain seq x y z
N MET A 1 17.26 0.51 8.63
CA MET A 1 16.53 1.56 9.38
C MET A 1 15.10 1.08 9.52
N THR A 2 14.64 0.82 10.74
CA THR A 2 13.28 0.32 10.99
C THR A 2 12.30 1.50 11.08
N PHE A 3 11.04 1.29 10.69
CA PHE A 3 9.98 2.31 10.74
C PHE A 3 9.81 2.95 12.13
N HIS A 4 10.22 2.24 13.20
CA HIS A 4 10.18 2.74 14.57
C HIS A 4 10.97 4.00 14.85
N HIS A 5 12.10 4.18 14.17
CA HIS A 5 12.94 5.36 14.40
C HIS A 5 12.33 6.64 13.86
N LEU A 6 11.27 6.55 13.04
CA LEU A 6 10.55 7.70 12.51
C LEU A 6 9.53 8.29 13.49
N LEU A 7 9.27 7.61 14.62
CA LEU A 7 8.39 8.11 15.67
C LEU A 7 9.18 8.80 16.78
N SER A 8 8.72 9.98 17.19
CA SER A 8 9.13 10.62 18.43
C SER A 8 8.60 9.86 19.65
N GLU A 9 9.24 10.04 20.81
CA GLU A 9 8.72 9.55 22.10
C GLU A 9 7.60 10.46 22.63
N ASP A 10 6.53 10.58 21.86
CA ASP A 10 5.35 11.36 22.21
C ASP A 10 4.18 10.43 22.57
N ILE A 11 3.47 10.74 23.65
CA ILE A 11 2.27 10.00 24.06
C ILE A 11 1.18 10.00 22.99
N SER A 12 1.14 11.01 22.12
CA SER A 12 0.16 11.17 21.04
C SER A 12 0.24 10.06 19.97
N ASN A 13 1.34 9.30 19.90
CA ASN A 13 1.56 8.24 18.91
C ASN A 13 1.75 6.83 19.52
N LYS A 14 1.43 6.66 20.81
CA LYS A 14 1.69 5.40 21.55
C LYS A 14 1.10 4.17 20.87
N ASP A 15 -0.16 4.24 20.44
CA ASP A 15 -0.82 3.12 19.76
C ASP A 15 -0.17 2.81 18.41
N LEU A 16 0.23 3.84 17.68
CA LEU A 16 0.95 3.68 16.42
C LEU A 16 2.31 2.99 16.62
N LYS A 17 3.05 3.34 17.68
CA LYS A 17 4.32 2.69 18.04
C LYS A 17 4.12 1.20 18.31
N ILE A 18 3.04 0.82 19.01
CA ILE A 18 2.70 -0.58 19.28
C ILE A 18 2.34 -1.31 17.98
N ASN A 19 1.50 -0.72 17.13
CA ASN A 19 1.08 -1.35 15.88
C ASN A 19 2.24 -1.53 14.89
N LEU A 20 3.12 -0.54 14.75
CA LEU A 20 4.35 -0.70 13.95
C LEU A 20 5.22 -1.84 14.47
N LYS A 21 5.28 -2.03 15.80
CA LYS A 21 6.09 -3.08 16.41
C LYS A 21 5.52 -4.43 16.04
N LYS A 22 4.20 -4.56 16.18
CA LYS A 22 3.50 -5.79 15.83
C LYS A 22 3.68 -6.14 14.35
N ILE A 23 3.46 -5.19 13.44
CA ILE A 23 3.55 -5.43 11.99
C ILE A 23 4.98 -5.73 11.54
N PHE A 24 5.97 -5.01 12.07
CA PHE A 24 7.35 -5.11 11.59
C PHE A 24 8.29 -5.93 12.50
N SER A 25 7.77 -6.58 13.55
CA SER A 25 8.56 -7.47 14.42
C SER A 25 9.21 -8.60 13.60
N THR A 26 10.42 -9.00 14.00
CA THR A 26 11.10 -10.19 13.45
C THR A 26 10.82 -11.47 14.23
N ASP A 27 10.25 -11.33 15.43
CA ASP A 27 10.16 -12.41 16.41
C ASP A 27 8.78 -13.10 16.40
N GLU A 28 7.85 -12.61 15.57
CA GLU A 28 6.49 -13.12 15.43
C GLU A 28 6.28 -13.65 14.00
N GLU A 29 5.63 -14.81 13.89
CA GLU A 29 5.16 -15.32 12.60
C GLU A 29 4.07 -14.40 12.05
N LYS A 30 4.20 -14.03 10.78
CA LYS A 30 3.28 -13.11 10.10
C LYS A 30 2.36 -13.89 9.17
N PRO A 31 1.11 -13.43 8.97
CA PRO A 31 0.21 -14.05 8.01
C PRO A 31 0.80 -14.09 6.60
N LEU A 32 1.39 -12.97 6.16
CA LEU A 32 2.09 -12.88 4.88
C LEU A 32 3.53 -13.38 5.03
N ASN A 33 3.99 -14.16 4.06
CA ASN A 33 5.41 -14.49 3.96
C ASN A 33 6.27 -13.21 3.78
N SER A 34 7.54 -13.32 4.15
CA SER A 34 8.47 -12.17 4.23
C SER A 34 8.54 -11.35 2.94
N MET A 35 8.66 -12.01 1.78
CA MET A 35 8.79 -11.34 0.49
C MET A 35 7.53 -10.55 0.14
N ILE A 36 6.35 -11.15 0.28
CA ILE A 36 5.07 -10.48 -0.02
C ILE A 36 4.85 -9.31 0.95
N HIS A 37 5.15 -9.50 2.23
CA HIS A 37 5.08 -8.43 3.22
C HIS A 37 5.99 -7.26 2.84
N GLN A 38 7.24 -7.54 2.43
CA GLN A 38 8.20 -6.51 2.02
C GLN A 38 7.74 -5.74 0.78
N VAL A 39 7.25 -6.43 -0.26
CA VAL A 39 6.85 -5.76 -1.51
C VAL A 39 5.56 -4.95 -1.34
N VAL A 40 4.59 -5.42 -0.56
CA VAL A 40 3.38 -4.66 -0.18
C VAL A 40 3.75 -3.43 0.64
N THR A 41 4.69 -3.57 1.59
CA THR A 41 5.21 -2.44 2.38
C THR A 41 5.81 -1.39 1.45
N LEU A 42 6.69 -1.80 0.53
CA LEU A 42 7.34 -0.89 -0.40
C LEU A 42 6.32 -0.17 -1.30
N SER A 43 5.36 -0.88 -1.89
CA SER A 43 4.36 -0.29 -2.77
C SER A 43 3.49 0.74 -2.06
N VAL A 44 3.09 0.46 -0.80
CA VAL A 44 2.35 1.41 0.04
C VAL A 44 3.20 2.64 0.35
N CYS A 45 4.45 2.46 0.78
CA CYS A 45 5.34 3.58 1.10
C CYS A 45 5.57 4.52 -0.10
N LEU A 46 5.74 3.96 -1.31
CA LEU A 46 5.83 4.73 -2.55
C LEU A 46 4.55 5.55 -2.79
N ALA A 47 3.37 4.95 -2.60
CA ALA A 47 2.09 5.66 -2.76
C ALA A 47 1.88 6.78 -1.72
N LEU A 48 2.48 6.65 -0.52
CA LEU A 48 2.38 7.65 0.55
C LEU A 48 3.23 8.92 0.29
N GLN A 49 4.23 8.84 -0.59
CA GLN A 49 5.06 10.00 -1.01
C GLN A 49 5.74 10.72 0.17
N ASN A 50 6.32 9.96 1.10
CA ASN A 50 7.12 10.50 2.20
C ASN A 50 8.52 9.88 2.15
N GLN A 51 9.55 10.72 1.97
CA GLN A 51 10.92 10.28 1.71
C GLN A 51 11.48 9.37 2.82
N ALA A 52 11.34 9.75 4.09
CA ALA A 52 11.88 8.98 5.21
C ALA A 52 11.22 7.60 5.36
N ILE A 53 9.91 7.52 5.07
CA ILE A 53 9.15 6.26 5.06
C ILE A 53 9.59 5.38 3.88
N ILE A 54 9.80 5.96 2.70
CA ILE A 54 10.29 5.24 1.51
C ILE A 54 11.69 4.66 1.75
N GLU A 55 12.61 5.43 2.33
CA GLU A 55 13.95 4.96 2.68
C GLU A 55 13.92 3.80 3.68
N SER A 56 13.03 3.88 4.68
CA SER A 56 12.80 2.79 5.65
C SER A 56 12.26 1.54 4.96
N ALA A 57 11.38 1.68 3.98
CA ALA A 57 10.84 0.56 3.21
C ALA A 57 11.90 -0.14 2.35
N TYR A 58 12.77 0.62 1.67
CA TYR A 58 13.91 0.04 0.94
C TYR A 58 14.86 -0.70 1.88
N SER A 59 15.13 -0.15 3.08
CA SER A 59 15.95 -0.85 4.06
C SER A 59 15.28 -2.11 4.60
N TYR A 60 13.96 -2.13 4.75
CA TYR A 60 13.19 -3.29 5.20
C TYR A 60 13.11 -4.39 4.13
N GLY A 61 12.94 -3.99 2.87
CA GLY A 61 12.89 -4.86 1.69
C GLY A 61 14.23 -4.99 0.97
N LYS A 62 15.36 -4.93 1.68
CA LYS A 62 16.71 -4.96 1.08
C LYS A 62 17.01 -6.21 0.24
N ASP A 63 16.25 -7.29 0.48
CA ASP A 63 16.41 -8.59 -0.18
C ASP A 63 15.39 -8.78 -1.33
N LEU A 64 14.56 -7.76 -1.62
CA LEU A 64 13.67 -7.79 -2.79
C LEU A 64 14.47 -7.73 -4.08
N ASP A 65 14.12 -8.57 -5.04
CA ASP A 65 14.69 -8.49 -6.39
C ASP A 65 14.18 -7.26 -7.16
N GLU A 66 14.87 -6.95 -8.26
CA GLU A 66 14.57 -5.78 -9.09
C GLU A 66 13.18 -5.85 -9.75
N ASN A 67 12.66 -7.05 -10.04
CA ASN A 67 11.34 -7.22 -10.66
C ASN A 67 10.23 -6.87 -9.66
N LEU A 68 10.35 -7.30 -8.41
CA LEU A 68 9.44 -6.95 -7.33
C LEU A 68 9.46 -5.44 -7.04
N ILE A 69 10.64 -4.85 -6.98
CA ILE A 69 10.79 -3.39 -6.82
C ILE A 69 10.11 -2.66 -7.98
N LYS A 70 10.37 -3.06 -9.22
CA LYS A 70 9.76 -2.47 -10.42
C LYS A 70 8.23 -2.63 -10.41
N ALA A 71 7.73 -3.79 -10.02
CA ALA A 71 6.29 -4.04 -9.90
C ALA A 71 5.64 -3.15 -8.84
N ALA A 72 6.31 -2.91 -7.69
CA ALA A 72 5.83 -1.98 -6.67
C ALA A 72 5.71 -0.54 -7.20
N HIS A 73 6.66 -0.08 -8.01
CA HIS A 73 6.56 1.22 -8.69
C HIS A 73 5.40 1.26 -9.68
N ILE A 74 5.23 0.20 -10.48
CA ILE A 74 4.12 0.09 -11.43
C ILE A 74 2.78 0.13 -10.70
N ALA A 75 2.64 -0.60 -9.59
CA ALA A 75 1.43 -0.60 -8.77
C ALA A 75 1.13 0.80 -8.22
N ALA A 76 2.12 1.46 -7.59
CA ALA A 76 1.96 2.81 -7.05
C ALA A 76 1.52 3.82 -8.12
N ASN A 77 2.19 3.86 -9.27
CA ASN A 77 1.86 4.76 -10.37
C ASN A 77 0.48 4.48 -10.97
N THR A 78 0.20 3.20 -11.23
CA THR A 78 -1.06 2.79 -11.88
C THR A 78 -2.24 3.05 -10.96
N MET A 79 -2.12 2.75 -9.67
CA MET A 79 -3.19 2.99 -8.70
C MET A 79 -3.39 4.48 -8.43
N ALA A 80 -2.34 5.30 -8.44
CA ALA A 80 -2.49 6.76 -8.32
C ALA A 80 -3.37 7.35 -9.44
N MET A 81 -3.28 6.82 -10.67
CA MET A 81 -4.14 7.20 -11.78
C MET A 81 -5.54 6.56 -11.68
N ASN A 82 -5.57 5.23 -11.58
CA ASN A 82 -6.80 4.45 -11.67
C ASN A 82 -7.75 4.74 -10.50
N ASN A 83 -7.22 4.82 -9.28
CA ASN A 83 -8.05 5.04 -8.11
C ASN A 83 -8.78 6.38 -8.18
N ILE A 84 -8.17 7.43 -8.76
CA ILE A 84 -8.83 8.72 -8.93
C ILE A 84 -9.97 8.62 -9.93
N TYR A 85 -9.71 8.08 -11.12
CA TYR A 85 -10.72 7.98 -12.18
C TYR A 85 -11.89 7.08 -11.78
N TYR A 86 -11.59 5.85 -11.36
CA TYR A 86 -12.61 4.86 -11.04
C TYR A 86 -13.39 5.19 -9.78
N ARG A 87 -12.78 5.84 -8.78
CA ARG A 87 -13.52 6.36 -7.63
C ARG A 87 -14.51 7.43 -8.05
N ALA A 88 -14.08 8.40 -8.88
CA ALA A 88 -14.95 9.48 -9.33
C ALA A 88 -16.13 8.94 -10.14
N THR A 89 -15.90 8.09 -11.14
CA THR A 89 -16.98 7.55 -11.98
C THR A 89 -17.92 6.65 -11.19
N HIS A 90 -17.41 5.83 -10.26
CA HIS A 90 -18.23 5.00 -9.38
C HIS A 90 -19.14 5.83 -8.47
N LEU A 91 -18.62 6.90 -7.86
CA LEU A 91 -19.38 7.74 -6.94
C LEU A 91 -20.38 8.66 -7.64
N ILE A 92 -20.08 9.11 -8.86
CA ILE A 92 -21.05 9.89 -9.67
C ILE A 92 -22.25 9.01 -10.06
N ASN A 93 -22.04 7.70 -10.24
CA ASN A 93 -23.08 6.73 -10.58
C ASN A 93 -23.93 7.14 -11.81
N SER A 94 -23.29 7.75 -12.81
CA SER A 94 -23.94 8.16 -14.05
C SER A 94 -23.81 7.09 -15.12
N ARG A 95 -24.94 6.64 -15.65
CA ARG A 95 -24.98 5.68 -16.78
C ARG A 95 -24.24 6.20 -18.01
N SER A 96 -24.33 7.50 -18.31
CA SER A 96 -23.69 8.06 -19.50
C SER A 96 -22.17 8.07 -19.37
N LEU A 97 -21.63 8.38 -18.18
CA LEU A 97 -20.19 8.34 -17.91
C LEU A 97 -19.67 6.90 -17.89
N SER A 98 -20.40 5.95 -17.32
CA SER A 98 -20.00 4.54 -17.30
C SER A 98 -19.93 3.89 -18.70
N GLN A 99 -20.59 4.48 -19.71
CA GLN A 99 -20.50 4.05 -21.10
C GLN A 99 -19.34 4.70 -21.86
N GLN A 100 -18.72 5.75 -21.32
CA GLN A 100 -17.55 6.35 -21.95
C GLN A 100 -16.33 5.45 -21.73
N PRO A 101 -15.51 5.20 -22.77
CA PRO A 101 -14.24 4.54 -22.58
C PRO A 101 -13.35 5.41 -21.69
N ALA A 102 -12.68 4.80 -20.71
CA ALA A 102 -11.80 5.54 -19.80
C ALA A 102 -10.66 6.26 -20.54
N GLY A 103 -10.20 5.73 -21.68
CA GLY A 103 -9.09 6.29 -22.45
C GLY A 103 -7.73 6.21 -21.73
N LEU A 104 -7.66 5.48 -20.61
CA LEU A 104 -6.45 5.32 -19.80
C LEU A 104 -5.67 4.08 -20.22
N ARG A 105 -4.37 4.23 -20.48
CA ARG A 105 -3.49 3.09 -20.78
C ARG A 105 -3.06 2.43 -19.47
N MET A 106 -3.42 1.16 -19.27
CA MET A 106 -3.17 0.41 -18.02
C MET A 106 -2.34 -0.87 -18.23
N GLN A 107 -1.49 -0.93 -19.27
CA GLN A 107 -0.68 -2.13 -19.57
C GLN A 107 0.23 -2.57 -18.43
N GLY A 108 0.57 -1.68 -17.49
CA GLY A 108 1.29 -2.03 -16.27
C GLY A 108 0.61 -3.14 -15.45
N ILE A 109 -0.72 -3.23 -15.48
CA ILE A 109 -1.50 -4.27 -14.78
C ILE A 109 -1.25 -5.67 -15.36
N THR A 110 -0.86 -5.78 -16.63
CA THR A 110 -0.59 -7.08 -17.27
C THR A 110 0.89 -7.32 -17.56
N GLN A 111 1.72 -6.28 -17.50
CA GLN A 111 3.15 -6.32 -17.84
C GLN A 111 4.05 -6.00 -16.63
N HIS A 112 3.55 -6.21 -15.40
CA HIS A 112 4.32 -5.97 -14.17
C HIS A 112 5.46 -6.97 -13.93
N GLY A 113 5.41 -8.15 -14.57
CA GLY A 113 6.53 -9.11 -14.57
C GLY A 113 6.72 -9.91 -13.28
N ILE A 114 5.68 -9.98 -12.44
CA ILE A 114 5.65 -10.77 -11.20
C ILE A 114 4.38 -11.62 -11.17
N GLU A 115 4.22 -12.44 -10.13
CA GLU A 115 2.99 -13.18 -9.89
C GLU A 115 1.79 -12.22 -9.73
N ALA A 116 0.68 -12.52 -10.41
CA ALA A 116 -0.43 -11.58 -10.57
C ALA A 116 -1.12 -11.28 -9.24
N THR A 117 -1.27 -12.28 -8.36
CA THR A 117 -2.00 -12.11 -7.09
C THR A 117 -1.20 -11.27 -6.10
N VAL A 118 0.14 -11.33 -6.10
CA VAL A 118 0.99 -10.37 -5.39
C VAL A 118 0.79 -8.94 -5.90
N PHE A 119 0.67 -8.74 -7.22
CA PHE A 119 0.37 -7.41 -7.78
C PHE A 119 -1.02 -6.89 -7.39
N GLU A 120 -2.02 -7.77 -7.40
CA GLU A 120 -3.38 -7.47 -6.94
C GLU A 120 -3.39 -7.09 -5.44
N LEU A 121 -2.59 -7.76 -4.60
CA LEU A 121 -2.50 -7.46 -3.16
C LEU A 121 -1.86 -6.08 -2.90
N MET A 122 -0.79 -5.73 -3.63
CA MET A 122 -0.21 -4.38 -3.60
C MET A 122 -1.25 -3.32 -4.04
N SER A 123 -1.97 -3.62 -5.13
CA SER A 123 -2.97 -2.72 -5.69
C SER A 123 -4.17 -2.52 -4.75
N LEU A 124 -4.59 -3.57 -4.04
CA LEU A 124 -5.59 -3.51 -2.97
C LEU A 124 -5.12 -2.58 -1.84
N ALA A 125 -3.91 -2.80 -1.32
CA ALA A 125 -3.36 -2.01 -0.23
C ALA A 125 -3.26 -0.51 -0.58
N ILE A 126 -2.79 -0.17 -1.78
CA ILE A 126 -2.75 1.21 -2.27
C ILE A 126 -4.16 1.78 -2.48
N SER A 127 -5.08 0.97 -3.02
CA SER A 127 -6.47 1.37 -3.22
C SER A 127 -7.19 1.68 -1.90
N ALA A 128 -6.79 1.04 -0.80
CA ALA A 128 -7.27 1.35 0.55
C ALA A 128 -6.82 2.74 1.01
N ILE A 129 -5.54 3.09 0.80
CA ILE A 129 -5.01 4.44 1.06
C ILE A 129 -5.77 5.50 0.25
N ASN A 130 -5.99 5.21 -1.02
CA ASN A 130 -6.65 6.14 -1.93
C ASN A 130 -8.18 6.14 -1.79
N GLY A 131 -8.78 5.23 -1.04
CA GLY A 131 -10.23 5.16 -0.85
C GLY A 131 -11.03 4.92 -2.15
N CYS A 132 -10.54 4.10 -3.08
CA CYS A 132 -11.30 3.72 -4.28
C CYS A 132 -12.15 2.46 -4.03
N GLY A 133 -13.44 2.63 -3.68
CA GLY A 133 -14.35 1.51 -3.40
C GLY A 133 -14.47 0.49 -4.55
N LEU A 134 -14.57 0.96 -5.79
CA LEU A 134 -14.64 0.08 -6.97
C LEU A 134 -13.35 -0.74 -7.15
N CYS A 135 -12.20 -0.11 -6.95
CA CYS A 135 -10.89 -0.75 -7.08
C CYS A 135 -10.69 -1.79 -5.98
N LEU A 136 -11.06 -1.46 -4.72
CA LEU A 136 -11.02 -2.38 -3.60
C LEU A 136 -11.83 -3.66 -3.88
N GLN A 137 -13.07 -3.51 -4.35
CA GLN A 137 -13.91 -4.66 -4.72
C GLN A 137 -13.29 -5.49 -5.84
N SER A 138 -12.76 -4.83 -6.87
CA SER A 138 -12.14 -5.49 -8.02
C SER A 138 -10.92 -6.32 -7.61
N HIS A 139 -9.98 -5.72 -6.88
CA HIS A 139 -8.76 -6.39 -6.44
C HIS A 139 -9.05 -7.49 -5.41
N TYR A 140 -9.94 -7.23 -4.44
CA TYR A 140 -10.32 -8.25 -3.45
C TYR A 140 -10.88 -9.50 -4.11
N LYS A 141 -11.75 -9.36 -5.11
CA LYS A 141 -12.32 -10.50 -5.85
C LYS A 141 -11.25 -11.39 -6.51
N GLN A 142 -10.15 -10.81 -6.99
CA GLN A 142 -9.05 -11.58 -7.59
C GLN A 142 -8.20 -12.31 -6.55
N LEU A 143 -8.27 -11.91 -5.27
CA LEU A 143 -7.43 -12.43 -4.19
C LEU A 143 -8.06 -13.59 -3.41
N GLN A 144 -9.40 -13.71 -3.40
CA GLN A 144 -10.13 -14.63 -2.51
C GLN A 144 -9.76 -16.12 -2.67
N THR A 145 -9.21 -16.53 -3.81
CA THR A 145 -8.78 -17.92 -4.06
C THR A 145 -7.28 -18.14 -3.83
N HIS A 146 -6.54 -17.10 -3.50
CA HIS A 146 -5.07 -17.11 -3.43
C HIS A 146 -4.52 -16.67 -2.08
N PHE A 147 -5.22 -15.77 -1.39
CA PHE A 147 -4.91 -15.33 -0.03
C PHE A 147 -6.13 -15.52 0.86
N ASN A 148 -5.89 -15.95 2.09
CA ASN A 148 -6.92 -16.02 3.10
C ASN A 148 -7.23 -14.62 3.68
N ASP A 149 -8.31 -14.51 4.45
CA ASP A 149 -8.75 -13.23 5.02
C ASP A 149 -7.71 -12.61 5.97
N GLU A 150 -6.90 -13.42 6.67
CA GLU A 150 -5.87 -12.93 7.58
C GLU A 150 -4.70 -12.27 6.83
N GLU A 151 -4.28 -12.87 5.72
CA GLU A 151 -3.25 -12.34 4.80
C GLU A 151 -3.69 -11.04 4.14
N ILE A 152 -4.93 -10.98 3.66
CA ILE A 152 -5.51 -9.76 3.08
C ILE A 152 -5.63 -8.68 4.16
N THR A 153 -6.06 -9.05 5.37
CA THR A 153 -6.15 -8.14 6.50
C THR A 153 -4.78 -7.62 6.92
N GLU A 154 -3.71 -8.42 6.81
CA GLU A 154 -2.34 -7.96 7.05
C GLU A 154 -1.92 -6.87 6.05
N ALA A 155 -2.22 -7.02 4.77
CA ALA A 155 -1.95 -5.97 3.77
C ALA A 155 -2.69 -4.65 4.09
N LEU A 156 -3.93 -4.74 4.55
CA LEU A 156 -4.73 -3.56 4.98
C LEU A 156 -4.20 -2.94 6.29
N ARG A 157 -3.68 -3.76 7.22
CA ARG A 157 -2.99 -3.29 8.43
C ARG A 157 -1.69 -2.56 8.11
N ILE A 158 -0.90 -3.07 7.17
CA ILE A 158 0.31 -2.40 6.65
C ILE A 158 -0.07 -1.03 6.07
N ALA A 159 -1.07 -0.99 5.18
CA ALA A 159 -1.53 0.25 4.56
C ALA A 159 -1.97 1.30 5.60
N SER A 160 -2.93 0.94 6.46
CA SER A 160 -3.46 1.86 7.47
C SER A 160 -2.39 2.37 8.46
N THR A 161 -1.50 1.48 8.91
CA THR A 161 -0.45 1.84 9.88
C THR A 161 0.60 2.76 9.28
N LEU A 162 1.05 2.49 8.04
CA LEU A 162 2.01 3.36 7.36
C LEU A 162 1.41 4.72 7.00
N HIS A 163 0.12 4.78 6.69
CA HIS A 163 -0.58 6.06 6.50
C HIS A 163 -0.59 6.90 7.79
N ALA A 164 -0.87 6.27 8.93
CA ALA A 164 -0.78 6.93 10.23
C ALA A 164 0.65 7.36 10.56
N LEU A 165 1.67 6.58 10.19
CA LEU A 165 3.07 6.97 10.31
C LEU A 165 3.40 8.22 9.51
N LYS A 166 2.95 8.32 8.26
CA LYS A 166 3.08 9.55 7.46
C LYS A 166 2.50 10.76 8.20
N GLN A 167 1.29 10.62 8.75
CA GLN A 167 0.65 11.69 9.53
C GLN A 167 1.48 12.08 10.75
N SER A 168 2.01 11.11 11.50
CA SER A 168 2.84 11.37 12.68
C SER A 168 4.15 12.08 12.31
N CYS A 169 4.84 11.65 11.24
CA CYS A 169 6.04 12.33 10.74
C CYS A 169 5.74 13.78 10.34
N PHE A 170 4.61 14.04 9.67
CA PHE A 170 4.21 15.39 9.28
C PHE A 170 3.97 16.29 10.50
N ILE A 171 3.30 15.79 11.54
CA ILE A 171 3.09 16.54 12.79
C ILE A 171 4.42 16.87 13.46
N ALA A 172 5.33 15.88 13.58
CA ALA A 172 6.64 16.09 14.21
C ALA A 172 7.49 17.15 13.49
N GLN A 173 7.45 17.16 12.15
CA GLN A 173 8.12 18.19 11.34
C GLN A 173 7.48 19.57 11.53
N SER A 174 6.15 19.62 11.64
CA SER A 174 5.39 20.87 11.81
C SER A 174 5.64 21.52 13.18
N ASN A 175 5.88 20.72 14.22
CA ASN A 175 6.23 21.22 15.57
C ASN A 175 7.68 21.76 15.67
N SER A 176 8.49 21.57 14.61
CA SER A 176 9.88 22.05 14.55
C SER A 176 10.03 23.40 13.83
N VAL A 177 8.90 24.00 13.41
CA VAL A 177 8.79 25.33 12.76
C VAL A 177 8.22 26.32 13.75
#